data_AF-A0A1H6FMS8-F1
#
_entry.id   AF-A0A1H6FMS8-F1
#
_cell.length_a   1.000
_cell.length_b   1.000
_cell.length_c   1.000
_cell.angle_alpha   90.00
_cell.angle_beta   90.00
_cell.angle_gamma   90.00
#
_symmetry.space_group_name_H-M   'P 1'
#
loop_
_entity.id
_entity.type
_entity.pdbx_description
1 polymer ?
#
loop_
_entity_poly.entity_id
_entity_poly.type
_entity_poly.pdbx_seq_one_letter_code
_entity_poly.pdbx_strand_id
1 'polypeptide(L)'
;MGEPISAHQVFGDVYPAAFDQAGVATARRLPEGHRSLTVLLLARLPEQTGGFEVDPTFFIATFAAGLAIGAAGHLLGVRLLVAAGVVLVMLATVVLPLVLHLLG
;
A
#
# COMPACT_ATOMS: atom_id res chain seq x y z
N MET A 1 24.43 -11.20 2.39
CA MET A 1 23.19 -11.78 2.94
C MET A 1 22.60 -10.73 3.85
N GLY A 2 21.58 -10.00 3.39
CA GLY A 2 20.84 -9.04 4.21
C GLY A 2 19.55 -9.71 4.66
N GLU A 3 19.25 -9.63 5.96
CA GLU A 3 18.00 -10.15 6.51
C GLU A 3 16.81 -9.34 5.96
N PRO A 4 15.67 -9.98 5.64
CA PRO A 4 14.47 -9.26 5.23
C PRO A 4 13.93 -8.46 6.41
N ILE A 5 14.05 -7.14 6.35
CA ILE A 5 13.48 -6.24 7.36
C ILE A 5 11.97 -6.29 7.24
N SER A 6 11.31 -6.78 8.29
CA SER A 6 9.86 -6.88 8.34
C SER A 6 9.23 -5.49 8.54
N ALA A 7 8.08 -5.23 7.92
CA ALA A 7 7.39 -3.93 8.02
C ALA A 7 7.09 -3.53 9.48
N HIS A 8 6.90 -4.51 10.37
CA HIS A 8 6.77 -4.30 11.81
C HIS A 8 8.04 -3.71 12.44
N GLN A 9 9.24 -4.04 11.96
CA GLN A 9 10.48 -3.44 12.46
C GLN A 9 10.65 -2.00 11.96
N VAL A 10 10.24 -1.69 10.73
CA VAL A 10 10.38 -0.33 10.17
C VAL A 10 9.41 0.66 10.82
N PHE A 11 8.16 0.24 11.05
CA PHE A 11 7.11 1.11 11.62
C PHE A 11 6.95 0.98 13.13
N GLY A 12 7.37 -0.15 13.72
CA GLY A 12 7.26 -0.43 15.15
C GLY A 12 8.18 0.42 16.02
N ASP A 13 9.34 0.86 15.50
CA ASP A 13 10.27 1.70 16.24
C ASP A 13 9.88 3.19 16.22
N VAL A 14 9.12 3.63 15.22
CA VAL A 14 8.71 5.04 15.06
C VAL A 14 7.37 5.33 15.75
N TYR A 15 6.46 4.35 15.87
CA TYR A 15 5.15 4.55 16.48
C TYR A 15 4.56 3.31 17.22
N PRO A 16 5.22 2.76 18.24
CA PRO A 16 4.70 1.59 18.95
C PRO A 16 3.46 1.90 19.81
N ALA A 17 3.41 3.09 20.42
CA ALA A 17 2.33 3.44 21.35
C ALA A 17 1.17 4.20 20.69
N ALA A 18 1.39 4.85 19.56
CA ALA A 18 0.39 5.75 18.98
C ALA A 18 -0.75 5.01 18.28
N PHE A 19 -0.52 3.85 17.65
CA PHE A 19 -1.59 3.08 17.02
C PHE A 19 -2.46 2.33 18.04
N ASP A 20 -1.85 1.74 19.07
CA ASP A 20 -2.58 1.12 20.19
C ASP A 20 -3.42 2.16 20.95
N GLN A 21 -2.83 3.31 21.27
CA GLN A 21 -3.55 4.35 22.01
C GLN A 21 -4.52 5.14 21.13
N ALA A 22 -4.22 5.40 19.85
CA ALA A 22 -5.16 6.08 18.96
C ALA A 22 -6.35 5.18 18.62
N GLY A 23 -6.16 3.88 18.43
CA GLY A 23 -7.25 2.92 18.25
C GLY A 23 -8.17 2.88 19.47
N VAL A 24 -7.59 2.76 20.68
CA VAL A 24 -8.34 2.68 21.95
C VAL A 24 -8.97 4.04 22.33
N ALA A 25 -8.29 5.16 22.10
CA ALA A 25 -8.81 6.49 22.40
C ALA A 25 -9.88 6.95 21.41
N THR A 26 -9.76 6.58 20.13
CA THR A 26 -10.78 6.85 19.11
C THR A 26 -12.02 6.00 19.36
N ALA A 27 -11.87 4.72 19.72
CA ALA A 27 -12.98 3.85 20.10
C ALA A 27 -13.76 4.38 21.34
N ARG A 28 -13.06 5.01 22.28
CA ARG A 28 -13.65 5.53 23.52
C ARG A 28 -14.40 6.87 23.35
N ARG A 29 -14.14 7.64 22.29
CA ARG A 29 -14.75 8.97 22.04
C ARG A 29 -15.93 8.97 21.05
N LEU A 30 -16.28 7.83 20.43
CA LEU A 30 -17.39 7.78 19.48
C LEU A 30 -18.76 7.68 20.19
N PRO A 31 -19.75 8.52 19.82
CA PRO A 31 -21.10 8.48 20.38
C PRO A 31 -21.77 7.14 20.08
N GLU A 32 -22.47 6.59 21.08
CA GLU A 32 -22.82 5.16 21.18
C GLU A 32 -23.66 4.61 20.01
N GLY A 33 -24.34 5.47 19.26
CA GLY A 33 -25.18 5.10 18.10
C GLY A 33 -24.44 4.84 16.78
N HIS A 34 -23.15 5.17 16.66
CA HIS A 34 -22.36 4.96 15.42
C HIS A 34 -21.27 3.88 15.56
N ARG A 35 -21.22 3.19 16.71
CA ARG A 35 -20.19 2.20 17.05
C ARG A 35 -20.16 0.95 16.16
N SER A 36 -21.18 0.74 15.34
CA SER A 36 -21.34 -0.53 14.65
C SER A 36 -20.44 -0.63 13.42
N LEU A 37 -20.48 0.33 12.50
CA LEU A 37 -19.92 0.10 11.16
C LEU A 37 -18.41 0.21 11.09
N THR A 38 -17.82 1.25 11.69
CA THR A 38 -16.37 1.46 11.62
C THR A 38 -15.60 0.41 12.40
N VAL A 39 -16.11 0.00 13.57
CA VAL A 39 -15.50 -1.06 14.39
C VAL A 39 -15.70 -2.43 13.75
N LEU A 40 -16.88 -2.72 13.15
CA LEU A 40 -17.08 -3.93 12.36
C LEU A 40 -16.18 -3.98 11.12
N LEU A 41 -15.97 -2.84 10.44
CA LEU A 41 -15.06 -2.74 9.29
C LEU A 41 -13.61 -2.96 9.69
N LEU A 42 -13.17 -2.37 10.81
CA LEU A 42 -11.82 -2.58 11.34
C LEU A 42 -11.61 -4.01 11.84
N ALA A 43 -12.60 -4.61 12.50
CA ALA A 43 -12.55 -5.99 12.98
C ALA A 43 -12.65 -7.04 11.85
N ARG A 44 -13.16 -6.65 10.67
CA ARG A 44 -13.20 -7.47 9.46
C ARG A 44 -12.04 -7.18 8.51
N LEU A 45 -11.17 -6.23 8.85
CA LEU A 45 -9.97 -5.99 8.07
C LEU A 45 -9.10 -7.23 8.23
N PRO A 46 -8.81 -7.98 7.15
CA PRO A 46 -7.95 -9.14 7.27
C PRO A 46 -6.62 -8.65 7.84
N GLU A 47 -6.19 -9.23 8.96
CA GLU A 47 -4.84 -8.95 9.41
C GLU A 47 -3.90 -9.29 8.27
N GLN A 48 -3.07 -8.32 7.86
CA GLN A 48 -1.99 -8.58 6.92
C GLN A 48 -0.92 -9.40 7.65
N THR A 49 -1.20 -10.68 7.85
CA THR A 49 -0.28 -11.67 8.40
C THR A 49 0.50 -12.27 7.25
N GLY A 50 1.57 -11.58 6.84
CA GLY A 50 2.47 -12.04 5.78
C GLY A 50 3.43 -10.94 5.36
N GLY A 51 4.73 -11.21 5.43
CA GLY A 51 5.72 -10.38 4.74
C GLY A 51 5.48 -10.43 3.23
N PHE A 52 5.85 -9.38 2.51
CA PHE A 52 5.78 -9.43 1.06
C PHE A 52 6.69 -10.55 0.56
N GLU A 53 6.13 -11.47 -0.24
CA GLU A 53 6.90 -12.55 -0.86
C GLU A 53 7.91 -12.01 -1.89
N VAL A 54 7.59 -10.86 -2.49
CA VAL A 54 8.45 -10.09 -3.38
C VAL A 54 8.77 -8.74 -2.74
N ASP A 55 10.03 -8.30 -2.82
CA ASP A 55 10.47 -7.03 -2.23
C ASP A 55 9.55 -5.87 -2.68
N PRO A 56 8.88 -5.16 -1.73
CA PRO A 56 7.96 -4.06 -2.05
C PRO A 56 8.64 -2.93 -2.82
N THR A 57 9.96 -2.79 -2.69
CA THR A 57 10.77 -1.79 -3.40
C THR A 57 10.58 -1.89 -4.90
N PHE A 58 10.42 -3.11 -5.44
CA PHE A 58 10.24 -3.32 -6.88
C PHE A 58 8.95 -2.67 -7.41
N PHE A 59 7.84 -2.83 -6.69
CA PHE A 59 6.54 -2.26 -7.07
C PHE A 59 6.56 -0.74 -6.94
N ILE A 60 7.17 -0.22 -5.87
CA ILE A 60 7.32 1.22 -5.63
C ILE A 60 8.16 1.86 -6.75
N ALA A 61 9.29 1.25 -7.12
CA ALA A 61 10.14 1.74 -8.19
C ALA A 61 9.42 1.74 -9.54
N THR A 62 8.70 0.65 -9.85
CA THR A 62 7.93 0.54 -11.10
C THR A 62 6.80 1.56 -11.18
N PHE A 63 6.08 1.77 -10.08
CA PHE A 63 5.05 2.80 -9.96
C PHE A 63 5.64 4.21 -10.16
N ALA A 64 6.74 4.52 -9.46
CA ALA A 64 7.41 5.82 -9.56
C ALA A 64 7.92 6.09 -10.98
N ALA A 65 8.50 5.07 -11.63
CA ALA A 65 8.93 5.16 -13.03
C ALA A 65 7.75 5.40 -13.98
N GLY A 66 6.65 4.65 -13.82
CA GLY A 66 5.43 4.84 -14.61
C GLY A 66 4.85 6.25 -14.46
N LEU A 67 4.78 6.75 -13.23
CA LEU A 67 4.32 8.11 -12.96
C LEU A 67 5.23 9.15 -13.59
N ALA A 68 6.55 9.02 -13.44
CA ALA A 68 7.53 9.95 -14.01
C ALA A 68 7.46 9.98 -15.55
N ILE A 69 7.36 8.81 -16.19
CA ILE A 69 7.21 8.68 -17.64
C ILE A 69 5.88 9.30 -18.10
N GLY A 70 4.78 9.01 -17.40
CA GLY A 70 3.46 9.55 -17.73
C GLY A 70 3.42 11.06 -17.59
N ALA A 71 3.99 11.61 -16.50
CA ALA A 71 4.12 13.04 -16.28
C ALA A 71 4.99 13.70 -17.34
N ALA A 72 6.16 13.14 -17.66
CA ALA A 72 7.01 13.63 -18.74
C ALA A 72 6.28 13.62 -20.09
N GLY A 73 5.53 12.56 -20.38
CA GLY A 73 4.67 12.47 -21.56
C GLY A 73 3.62 13.57 -21.61
N HIS A 74 3.02 13.88 -20.47
CA HIS A 74 2.04 14.95 -20.36
C HIS A 74 2.68 16.33 -20.58
N LEU A 75 3.86 16.59 -19.98
CA LEU A 75 4.60 17.83 -20.16
C LEU A 75 5.05 18.04 -21.61
N LEU A 76 5.47 16.98 -22.30
CA LEU A 76 5.95 17.01 -23.68
C LEU A 76 4.81 16.91 -24.71
N GLY A 77 3.56 16.70 -24.28
CA GLY A 77 2.41 16.49 -25.17
C GLY A 77 2.44 15.16 -25.94
N VAL A 78 3.26 14.20 -25.51
CA VAL A 78 3.44 12.91 -26.19
C VAL A 78 2.47 11.87 -25.61
N ARG A 79 1.35 11.66 -26.31
CA ARG A 79 0.28 10.72 -25.91
C ARG A 79 0.77 9.29 -25.68
N LEU A 80 1.72 8.82 -26.50
CA LEU A 80 2.29 7.49 -26.37
C LEU A 80 3.04 7.33 -25.03
N LEU A 81 3.74 8.37 -24.59
CA LEU A 81 4.51 8.35 -23.35
C LEU A 81 3.60 8.43 -22.12
N VAL A 82 2.49 9.17 -22.22
CA VAL A 82 1.40 9.12 -21.22
C VAL A 82 0.84 7.71 -21.10
N ALA A 83 0.49 7.08 -22.23
CA ALA A 83 -0.05 5.72 -22.24
C ALA A 83 0.94 4.70 -21.66
N ALA A 84 2.22 4.78 -22.03
CA ALA A 84 3.28 3.93 -21.48
C ALA A 84 3.40 4.09 -19.95
N GLY A 85 3.34 5.33 -19.44
CA GLY A 85 3.36 5.59 -18.01
C GLY A 85 2.16 4.99 -17.27
N VAL A 86 0.95 5.13 -17.83
CA VAL A 86 -0.27 4.51 -17.28
C VAL A 86 -0.17 2.99 -17.25
N VAL A 87 0.33 2.37 -18.32
CA VAL A 87 0.54 0.92 -18.37
C VAL A 87 1.50 0.47 -17.29
N LEU A 88 2.63 1.17 -17.09
CA LEU A 88 3.58 0.86 -16.01
C LEU A 88 2.94 0.96 -14.62
N VAL A 89 2.13 1.98 -14.37
CA VAL A 89 1.39 2.13 -13.11
C VAL A 89 0.42 0.97 -12.90
N MET A 90 -0.36 0.61 -13.93
CA MET A 90 -1.27 -0.55 -13.87
C MET A 90 -0.53 -1.86 -13.68
N LEU A 91 0.67 -1.98 -14.26
CA LEU A 91 1.53 -3.15 -14.06
C LEU A 91 1.93 -3.27 -12.58
N ALA A 92 2.39 -2.17 -11.99
CA ALA A 92 2.84 -2.14 -10.60
C ALA A 92 1.71 -2.40 -9.58
N THR A 93 0.49 -1.93 -9.84
CA THR A 93 -0.59 -1.93 -8.83
C THR A 93 -1.63 -3.03 -9.03
N VAL A 94 -1.80 -3.53 -10.25
CA VAL A 94 -2.85 -4.51 -10.57
C VAL A 94 -2.26 -5.77 -11.15
N VAL A 95 -1.58 -5.67 -12.29
CA VAL A 95 -1.21 -6.86 -13.07
C VAL A 95 -0.18 -7.70 -12.34
N LEU A 96 0.91 -7.08 -11.86
CA LEU A 96 2.01 -7.82 -11.27
C LEU A 96 1.61 -8.45 -9.92
N PRO A 97 0.94 -7.75 -8.99
CA PRO A 97 0.43 -8.38 -7.77
C PRO A 97 -0.56 -9.51 -8.06
N LEU A 98 -1.44 -9.35 -9.04
CA LEU A 98 -2.42 -10.37 -9.41
C LEU A 98 -1.75 -11.61 -10.00
N VAL A 99 -0.80 -11.42 -10.92
CA VAL A 99 -0.04 -12.51 -11.53
C VAL A 99 0.74 -13.27 -10.47
N LEU A 100 1.43 -12.58 -9.56
CA LEU A 100 2.17 -13.24 -8.47
C LEU A 100 1.24 -14.04 -7.55
N HIS A 101 0.05 -13.51 -7.25
CA HIS A 101 -0.95 -14.23 -6.47
C HIS A 101 -1.55 -15.45 -7.19
N LEU A 102 -1.63 -15.44 -8.52
CA LEU A 102 -2.17 -16.56 -9.29
C LEU A 102 -1.13 -17.65 -9.60
N LEU A 103 0.16 -17.30 -9.56
CA LEU A 103 1.26 -18.22 -9.84
C LEU A 103 1.92 -18.79 -8.57
N GLY A 104 1.80 -18.11 -7.43
CA GLY A 104 2.20 -18.59 -6.10
C GLY A 104 1.08 -19.37 -5.43
#